data_AF-A0A7S3T4X1-F1
#
_entry.id   AF-A0A7S3T4X1-F1
#
_cell.length_a   1.000
_cell.length_b   1.000
_cell.length_c   1.000
_cell.angle_alpha   90.00
_cell.angle_beta   90.00
_cell.angle_gamma   90.00
#
_symmetry.space_group_name_H-M   'P 1'
#
loop_
_entity.id
_entity.type
_entity.pdbx_description
1 polymer ?
#
loop_
_entity_poly.entity_id
_entity_poly.type
_entity_poly.pdbx_seq_one_letter_code
_entity_poly.pdbx_strand_id
1 'polypeptide(L)'
;YPVRYDQCLNVVLHMELGKVNRLLNKVKDTLVNLGKAVKGLVVFSPELEEVANGCLTNKLPSPWMGVSYPSLKPMLSYVDDFILRYKFFNDWVKEDVPFIFWFSAYFFQQAFLTGVLQNFARADKIAIDRVLWNFEVLKMAFDPKEHPVKGAYFNGLFMDGARWDDDNMC
;
A
#
# COMPACT_ATOMS: atom_id res chain seq x y z
N TYR A 1 12.10 -6.48 -10.80
CA TYR A 1 11.29 -7.68 -10.58
C TYR A 1 10.65 -8.08 -11.90
N PRO A 2 10.79 -9.33 -12.38
CA PRO A 2 10.31 -9.70 -13.70
C PRO A 2 8.78 -9.74 -13.74
N VAL A 3 8.16 -9.06 -14.71
CA VAL A 3 6.74 -9.23 -15.01
C VAL A 3 6.58 -10.60 -15.67
N ARG A 4 5.83 -11.51 -15.04
CA ARG A 4 5.56 -12.83 -15.58
C ARG A 4 4.08 -12.97 -15.93
N TYR A 5 3.78 -13.68 -17.00
CA TYR A 5 2.41 -13.88 -17.45
C TYR A 5 1.60 -14.78 -16.51
N ASP A 6 2.26 -15.70 -15.81
CA ASP A 6 1.65 -16.61 -14.83
C ASP A 6 1.39 -15.94 -13.47
N GLN A 7 2.01 -14.78 -13.20
CA GLN A 7 1.86 -14.03 -11.96
C GLN A 7 1.42 -12.58 -12.24
N CYS A 8 0.10 -12.38 -12.37
CA CYS A 8 -0.50 -11.06 -12.65
C CYS A 8 -0.17 -10.04 -11.56
N LEU A 9 0.08 -10.49 -10.32
CA LEU A 9 0.42 -9.61 -9.21
C LEU A 9 1.76 -8.89 -9.40
N ASN A 10 2.65 -9.37 -10.27
CA ASN A 10 3.91 -8.66 -10.58
C ASN A 10 3.64 -7.35 -11.32
N VAL A 11 2.59 -7.31 -12.15
CA VAL A 11 2.15 -6.07 -12.82
C VAL A 11 1.63 -5.07 -11.78
N VAL A 12 0.80 -5.56 -10.85
CA VAL A 12 0.27 -4.74 -9.74
C VAL A 12 1.41 -4.18 -8.90
N LEU A 13 2.37 -5.02 -8.52
CA LEU A 13 3.56 -4.62 -7.77
C LEU A 13 4.33 -3.52 -8.49
N HIS A 14 4.58 -3.66 -9.80
CA HIS A 14 5.32 -2.66 -10.56
C HIS A 14 4.58 -1.30 -10.59
N MET A 15 3.25 -1.30 -10.76
CA MET A 15 2.45 -0.07 -10.73
C MET A 15 2.49 0.59 -9.35
N GLU A 16 2.39 -0.20 -8.27
CA GLU A 16 2.42 0.29 -6.90
C GLU A 16 3.80 0.84 -6.51
N LEU A 17 4.88 0.15 -6.89
CA LEU A 17 6.26 0.65 -6.70
C LEU A 17 6.48 1.98 -7.41
N GLY A 18 5.88 2.18 -8.60
CA GLY A 18 5.90 3.46 -9.29
C GLY A 18 5.30 4.60 -8.45
N LYS A 19 4.19 4.35 -7.77
CA LYS A 19 3.54 5.34 -6.88
C LYS A 19 4.33 5.56 -5.59
N VAL A 20 4.80 4.48 -4.96
CA VAL A 20 5.66 4.54 -3.76
C VAL A 20 6.91 5.37 -4.03
N ASN A 21 7.60 5.12 -5.14
CA ASN A 21 8.79 5.88 -5.53
C ASN A 21 8.48 7.34 -5.82
N ARG A 22 7.35 7.63 -6.48
CA ARG A 22 6.91 9.01 -6.73
C ARG A 22 6.68 9.78 -5.43
N LEU A 23 5.99 9.18 -4.46
CA LEU A 23 5.77 9.77 -3.14
C LEU A 23 7.09 9.93 -2.38
N LEU A 24 7.93 8.89 -2.34
CA LEU A 24 9.22 8.91 -1.65
C LEU A 24 10.11 10.04 -2.16
N ASN A 25 10.23 10.18 -3.50
CA ASN A 25 11.00 11.25 -4.11
C ASN A 25 10.42 12.63 -3.76
N LYS A 26 9.09 12.78 -3.83
CA LYS A 26 8.43 14.05 -3.47
C LYS A 26 8.71 14.46 -2.03
N VAL A 27 8.59 13.53 -1.08
CA VAL A 27 8.88 13.76 0.34
C VAL A 27 10.36 14.12 0.53
N LYS A 28 11.27 13.32 -0.04
CA LYS A 28 12.71 13.54 0.07
C LYS A 28 13.13 14.90 -0.50
N ASP A 29 12.70 15.23 -1.71
CA ASP A 29 13.09 16.45 -2.40
C ASP A 29 12.59 17.70 -1.68
N THR A 30 11.32 17.68 -1.22
CA THR A 30 10.75 18.80 -0.47
C THR A 30 11.42 19.00 0.89
N LEU A 31 11.75 17.93 1.63
CA LEU A 31 12.46 18.04 2.91
C LEU A 31 13.91 18.54 2.74
N VAL A 32 14.63 18.04 1.72
CA VAL A 32 15.99 18.51 1.41
C VAL A 32 15.99 19.98 1.00
N ASN A 33 15.04 20.38 0.15
CA ASN A 33 14.93 21.77 -0.30
C ASN A 33 14.45 22.70 0.82
N LEU A 34 13.57 22.25 1.70
CA LEU A 34 13.18 23.01 2.89
C LEU A 34 14.41 23.31 3.78
N GLY A 35 15.25 22.31 4.04
CA GLY A 35 16.49 22.50 4.80
C GLY A 35 17.49 23.47 4.13
N LYS A 36 17.53 23.51 2.80
CA LYS A 36 18.32 24.50 2.04
C LYS A 36 17.70 25.89 2.09
N ALA A 37 16.37 25.99 1.99
CA ALA A 37 15.64 27.25 2.00
C ALA A 37 15.75 27.97 3.35
N VAL A 38 15.70 27.23 4.46
CA VAL A 38 15.96 27.77 5.81
C VAL A 38 17.37 28.37 5.94
N LYS A 39 18.35 27.84 5.19
CA LYS A 39 19.73 28.37 5.13
C LYS A 39 19.90 29.49 4.10
N GLY A 40 18.84 29.91 3.40
CA GLY A 40 18.90 30.90 2.33
C GLY A 40 19.57 30.42 1.04
N LEU A 41 19.77 29.11 0.86
CA LEU A 41 20.44 28.53 -0.32
C LEU A 41 19.48 28.29 -1.50
N VAL A 42 18.17 28.27 -1.24
CA VAL A 42 17.09 28.08 -2.22
C VAL A 42 15.94 29.01 -1.84
N VAL A 43 15.15 29.45 -2.81
CA VAL A 43 13.94 30.25 -2.58
C VAL A 43 12.94 29.45 -1.76
N PHE A 44 12.41 30.07 -0.70
CA PHE A 44 11.32 29.53 0.10
C PHE A 44 10.01 29.64 -0.68
N SER A 45 9.72 28.63 -1.52
CA SER A 45 8.54 28.63 -2.39
C SER A 45 7.25 28.37 -1.60
N PRO A 46 6.07 28.69 -2.15
CA PRO A 46 4.78 28.39 -1.51
C PRO A 46 4.60 26.90 -1.18
N GLU A 47 5.16 26.02 -2.01
CA GLU A 47 5.18 24.58 -1.75
C GLU A 47 6.00 24.23 -0.50
N LEU A 48 7.19 24.80 -0.35
CA LEU A 48 8.05 24.56 0.80
C LEU A 48 7.46 25.18 2.08
N GLU A 49 6.78 26.31 1.94
CA GLU A 49 6.02 26.93 3.04
C GLU A 49 4.92 26.02 3.55
N GLU A 50 4.16 25.38 2.66
CA GLU A 50 3.12 24.44 3.05
C GLU A 50 3.70 23.21 3.75
N VAL A 51 4.81 22.66 3.25
CA VAL A 51 5.51 21.54 3.89
C VAL A 51 6.03 21.95 5.28
N ALA A 52 6.61 23.15 5.42
CA ALA A 52 7.08 23.68 6.70
C ALA A 52 5.93 23.83 7.71
N ASN A 53 4.81 24.41 7.28
CA ASN A 53 3.61 24.56 8.10
C ASN A 53 3.03 23.20 8.49
N GLY A 54 3.03 22.22 7.58
CA GLY A 54 2.65 20.84 7.87
C GLY A 54 3.51 20.22 8.98
N CYS A 55 4.84 20.35 8.89
CA CYS A 55 5.79 19.91 9.93
C CYS A 55 5.49 20.54 11.29
N LEU A 56 5.25 21.87 11.32
CA LEU A 56 5.01 22.60 12.56
C LEU A 56 3.65 22.28 13.19
N THR A 57 2.64 21.98 12.37
CA THR A 57 1.26 21.74 12.81
C THR A 57 0.88 20.25 12.88
N ASN A 58 1.82 19.34 12.62
CA ASN A 58 1.59 17.90 12.52
C ASN A 58 0.49 17.52 11.51
N LYS A 59 0.37 18.28 10.43
CA LYS A 59 -0.59 18.04 9.34
C LYS A 59 0.14 17.59 8.08
N LEU A 60 -0.46 16.65 7.36
CA LEU A 60 0.06 16.18 6.09
C LEU A 60 -0.07 17.30 5.03
N PRO A 61 1.03 17.78 4.42
CA PRO A 61 0.96 18.89 3.46
C PRO A 61 0.37 18.44 2.12
N SER A 62 -0.38 19.32 1.44
CA SER A 62 -1.06 19.01 0.17
C SER A 62 -0.13 18.52 -0.95
N PRO A 63 1.11 19.03 -1.09
CA PRO A 63 2.08 18.53 -2.06
C PRO A 63 2.37 17.03 -1.92
N TRP A 64 2.29 16.48 -0.71
CA TRP A 64 2.46 15.05 -0.46
C TRP A 64 1.14 14.30 -0.70
N MET A 65 0.02 14.85 -0.23
CA MET A 65 -1.31 14.27 -0.43
C MET A 65 -1.64 14.04 -1.91
N GLY A 66 -1.28 14.99 -2.78
CA GLY A 66 -1.56 14.90 -4.23
C GLY A 66 -0.87 13.74 -4.95
N VAL A 67 0.11 13.09 -4.32
CA VAL A 67 0.79 11.90 -4.86
C VAL A 67 0.71 10.70 -3.91
N SER A 68 -0.08 10.80 -2.84
CA SER A 68 -0.20 9.80 -1.78
C SER A 68 -1.42 8.89 -1.98
N TYR A 69 -1.48 7.82 -1.19
CA TYR A 69 -2.73 7.13 -0.85
C TYR A 69 -3.60 8.00 0.07
N PRO A 70 -4.94 7.81 0.05
CA PRO A 70 -5.85 8.51 0.96
C PRO A 70 -5.50 8.25 2.43
N SER A 71 -5.39 9.31 3.22
CA SER A 71 -5.11 9.21 4.65
C SER A 71 -5.62 10.44 5.39
N LEU A 72 -6.15 10.21 6.60
CA LEU A 72 -6.49 11.26 7.57
C LEU A 72 -5.54 11.24 8.77
N LYS A 73 -4.45 10.48 8.69
CA LYS A 73 -3.46 10.39 9.77
C LYS A 73 -2.72 11.72 9.94
N PRO A 74 -2.42 12.14 11.17
CA PRO A 74 -1.46 13.21 11.43
C PRO A 74 -0.09 12.89 10.82
N MET A 75 0.71 13.91 10.58
CA MET A 75 1.95 13.80 9.81
C MET A 75 2.90 12.71 10.33
N LEU A 76 3.16 12.68 11.64
CA LEU A 76 4.05 11.67 12.24
C LEU A 76 3.54 10.24 12.00
N SER A 77 2.26 9.98 12.34
CA SER A 77 1.63 8.68 12.13
C SER A 77 1.50 8.30 10.65
N TYR A 78 1.39 9.28 9.77
CA TYR A 78 1.43 9.05 8.32
C TYR A 78 2.82 8.61 7.86
N VAL A 79 3.89 9.24 8.34
CA VAL A 79 5.26 8.86 7.99
C VAL A 79 5.56 7.44 8.46
N ASP A 80 5.19 7.09 9.69
CA ASP A 80 5.34 5.72 10.21
C ASP A 80 4.59 4.70 9.35
N ASP A 81 3.33 5.02 8.98
CA ASP A 81 2.51 4.20 8.09
C ASP A 81 3.15 4.05 6.70
N PHE A 82 3.71 5.13 6.15
CA PHE A 82 4.38 5.10 4.85
C PHE A 82 5.65 4.25 4.89
N ILE A 83 6.43 4.32 5.97
CA ILE A 83 7.62 3.48 6.18
C ILE A 83 7.22 1.99 6.20
N LEU A 84 6.15 1.65 6.91
CA LEU A 84 5.63 0.27 6.94
C LEU A 84 5.19 -0.20 5.56
N ARG A 85 4.48 0.64 4.79
CA ARG A 85 4.06 0.31 3.42
C ARG A 85 5.26 0.14 2.49
N TYR A 86 6.23 1.05 2.57
CA TYR A 86 7.47 0.95 1.81
C TYR A 86 8.18 -0.36 2.12
N LYS A 87 8.28 -0.72 3.41
CA LYS A 87 8.87 -1.99 3.84
C LYS A 87 8.13 -3.18 3.26
N PHE A 88 6.79 -3.22 3.34
CA PHE A 88 5.98 -4.29 2.76
C PHE A 88 6.29 -4.53 1.28
N PHE A 89 6.29 -3.48 0.46
CA PHE A 89 6.61 -3.62 -0.97
C PHE A 89 8.09 -3.93 -1.22
N ASN A 90 8.99 -3.36 -0.43
CA ASN A 90 10.42 -3.65 -0.54
C ASN A 90 10.73 -5.12 -0.21
N ASP A 91 10.09 -5.68 0.81
CA ASP A 91 10.30 -7.05 1.24
C ASP A 91 9.76 -8.01 0.17
N TRP A 92 8.59 -7.72 -0.41
CA TRP A 92 8.10 -8.43 -1.60
C TRP A 92 9.11 -8.40 -2.77
N VAL A 93 9.77 -7.27 -3.03
CA VAL A 93 10.78 -7.20 -4.10
C VAL A 93 12.05 -7.99 -3.79
N LYS A 94 12.49 -8.02 -2.53
CA LYS A 94 13.76 -8.66 -2.11
C LYS A 94 13.64 -10.17 -1.93
N GLU A 95 12.50 -10.60 -1.41
CA GLU A 95 12.21 -11.99 -1.10
C GLU A 95 11.37 -12.56 -2.25
N ASP A 96 10.07 -12.77 -2.02
CA ASP A 96 9.10 -13.15 -3.05
C ASP A 96 7.70 -12.66 -2.61
N VAL A 97 6.66 -13.09 -3.31
CA VAL A 97 5.26 -12.82 -3.00
C VAL A 97 4.93 -13.13 -1.53
N PRO A 98 4.31 -12.20 -0.79
CA PRO A 98 4.01 -12.43 0.63
C PRO A 98 2.90 -13.48 0.79
N PHE A 99 2.96 -14.26 1.86
CA PHE A 99 1.88 -15.20 2.20
C PHE A 99 0.58 -14.48 2.57
N ILE A 100 0.70 -13.36 3.30
CA ILE A 100 -0.43 -12.49 3.65
C ILE A 100 -0.20 -11.11 3.03
N PHE A 101 -1.11 -10.69 2.16
CA PHE A 101 -1.08 -9.35 1.57
C PHE A 101 -1.68 -8.32 2.52
N TRP A 102 -0.98 -7.20 2.73
CA TRP A 102 -1.54 -6.08 3.50
C TRP A 102 -2.45 -5.23 2.61
N PHE A 103 -3.75 -5.53 2.60
CA PHE A 103 -4.71 -4.97 1.65
C PHE A 103 -4.80 -3.44 1.70
N SER A 104 -4.77 -2.85 2.89
CA SER A 104 -4.81 -1.39 3.02
C SER A 104 -3.51 -0.71 2.61
N ALA A 105 -2.40 -1.43 2.39
CA ALA A 105 -1.09 -0.86 2.02
C ALA A 105 -1.07 -0.29 0.59
N TYR A 106 -1.87 -0.86 -0.31
CA TYR A 106 -1.95 -0.48 -1.71
C TYR A 106 -2.52 0.92 -1.88
N PHE A 107 -2.00 1.66 -2.84
CA PHE A 107 -2.60 2.91 -3.32
C PHE A 107 -3.86 2.64 -4.15
N PHE A 108 -3.94 1.48 -4.80
CA PHE A 108 -5.09 1.09 -5.61
C PHE A 108 -5.45 -0.39 -5.42
N GLN A 109 -6.29 -0.66 -4.44
CA GLN A 109 -6.71 -2.01 -4.03
C GLN A 109 -7.45 -2.76 -5.13
N GLN A 110 -8.20 -2.07 -6.00
CA GLN A 110 -8.94 -2.73 -7.09
C GLN A 110 -8.02 -3.44 -8.09
N ALA A 111 -6.80 -2.93 -8.33
CA ALA A 111 -5.83 -3.63 -9.16
C ALA A 111 -5.35 -4.93 -8.51
N PHE A 112 -5.15 -4.95 -7.19
CA PHE A 112 -4.83 -6.18 -6.47
C PHE A 112 -5.94 -7.22 -6.61
N LEU A 113 -7.19 -6.84 -6.33
CA LEU A 113 -8.35 -7.73 -6.47
C LEU A 113 -8.45 -8.29 -7.90
N THR A 114 -8.27 -7.44 -8.90
CA THR A 114 -8.28 -7.85 -10.31
C THR A 114 -7.13 -8.80 -10.63
N GLY A 115 -5.94 -8.56 -10.09
CA GLY A 115 -4.77 -9.43 -10.27
C GLY A 115 -4.99 -10.82 -9.66
N VAL A 116 -5.62 -10.91 -8.49
CA VAL A 116 -5.99 -12.19 -7.85
C VAL A 116 -7.03 -12.93 -8.70
N LEU A 117 -8.08 -12.26 -9.19
CA LEU A 117 -9.06 -12.86 -10.09
C LEU A 117 -8.42 -13.38 -11.38
N GLN A 118 -7.48 -12.61 -11.97
CA GLN A 118 -6.78 -13.01 -13.17
C GLN A 118 -5.90 -14.25 -12.94
N ASN A 119 -5.19 -14.32 -11.81
CA ASN A 119 -4.42 -15.50 -11.44
C ASN A 119 -5.32 -16.74 -11.31
N PHE A 120 -6.45 -16.60 -10.61
CA PHE A 120 -7.43 -17.67 -10.46
C PHE A 120 -7.97 -18.14 -11.81
N ALA A 121 -8.46 -17.20 -12.63
CA ALA A 121 -9.04 -17.48 -13.95
C ALA A 121 -8.05 -18.19 -14.89
N ARG A 122 -6.77 -17.76 -14.87
CA ARG A 122 -5.71 -18.37 -15.69
C ARG A 122 -5.34 -19.77 -15.22
N ALA A 123 -5.24 -19.99 -13.92
CA ALA A 123 -4.95 -21.31 -13.35
C ALA A 123 -6.01 -22.34 -13.75
N ASP A 124 -7.29 -21.94 -13.70
CA ASP A 124 -8.43 -22.80 -14.03
C ASP A 124 -8.84 -22.76 -15.52
N LYS A 125 -8.16 -21.97 -16.35
CA LYS A 125 -8.47 -21.75 -17.77
C LYS A 125 -9.93 -21.37 -18.02
N ILE A 126 -10.50 -20.58 -17.12
CA ILE A 126 -11.86 -20.03 -17.23
C ILE A 126 -11.79 -18.55 -17.58
N ALA A 127 -12.84 -18.04 -18.22
CA ALA A 127 -12.95 -16.62 -18.51
C ALA A 127 -13.21 -15.83 -17.21
N ILE A 128 -12.56 -14.67 -17.07
CA ILE A 128 -12.57 -13.86 -15.82
C ILE A 128 -13.97 -13.36 -15.45
N ASP A 129 -14.83 -13.14 -16.44
CA ASP A 129 -16.23 -12.72 -16.29
C ASP A 129 -17.12 -13.77 -15.62
N ARG A 130 -16.67 -15.04 -15.59
CA ARG A 130 -17.36 -16.15 -14.91
C ARG A 130 -16.88 -16.38 -13.49
N VAL A 131 -15.87 -15.62 -13.03
CA VAL A 131 -15.30 -15.78 -11.69
C VAL A 131 -16.02 -14.87 -10.71
N LEU A 132 -16.42 -15.44 -9.58
CA LEU A 132 -17.03 -14.70 -8.46
C LEU A 132 -16.13 -14.81 -7.23
N TRP A 133 -16.22 -13.81 -6.37
CA TRP A 133 -15.54 -13.85 -5.08
C TRP A 133 -16.27 -14.75 -4.10
N ASN A 134 -15.49 -15.53 -3.37
CA ASN A 134 -15.89 -16.13 -2.12
C ASN A 134 -14.90 -15.70 -1.04
N PHE A 135 -15.36 -15.52 0.19
CA PHE A 135 -14.55 -15.06 1.29
C PHE A 135 -14.71 -16.00 2.48
N GLU A 136 -13.59 -16.27 3.15
CA GLU A 136 -13.54 -17.01 4.40
C GLU A 136 -12.75 -16.15 5.38
N VAL A 137 -13.35 -15.88 6.55
CA VAL A 137 -12.63 -15.18 7.62
C VAL A 137 -11.84 -16.22 8.40
N LEU A 138 -10.55 -15.98 8.55
CA LEU A 138 -9.65 -16.85 9.30
C LEU A 138 -9.39 -16.24 10.68
N LYS A 139 -9.08 -17.09 11.66
CA LYS A 139 -8.75 -16.65 13.02
C LYS A 139 -7.56 -15.70 13.02
N MET A 140 -7.51 -14.75 13.95
CA MET A 140 -6.40 -13.79 14.04
C MET A 140 -5.04 -14.46 14.26
N ALA A 141 -5.01 -15.62 14.91
CA ALA A 141 -3.78 -16.39 15.16
C ALA A 141 -3.29 -17.20 13.94
N PHE A 142 -3.97 -17.11 12.79
CA PHE A 142 -3.59 -17.84 11.58
C PHE A 142 -2.27 -17.30 11.01
N ASP A 143 -1.27 -18.19 10.94
CA ASP A 143 0.06 -17.90 10.36
C ASP A 143 0.37 -18.92 9.24
N PRO A 144 0.07 -18.58 7.96
CA PRO A 144 0.25 -19.48 6.84
C PRO A 144 1.73 -19.69 6.54
N LYS A 145 2.12 -20.96 6.38
CA LYS A 145 3.46 -21.37 5.93
C LYS A 145 3.56 -21.59 4.43
N GLU A 146 2.43 -21.57 3.75
CA GLU A 146 2.30 -21.82 2.32
C GLU A 146 1.22 -20.89 1.73
N HIS A 147 1.30 -20.64 0.43
CA HIS A 147 0.25 -19.91 -0.28
C HIS A 147 -1.02 -20.76 -0.41
N PRO A 148 -2.21 -20.13 -0.46
CA PRO A 148 -3.42 -20.86 -0.74
C PRO A 148 -3.36 -21.45 -2.15
N VAL A 149 -3.93 -22.65 -2.33
CA VAL A 149 -4.02 -23.30 -3.65
C VAL A 149 -4.73 -22.39 -4.66
N LYS A 150 -5.74 -21.65 -4.20
CA LYS A 150 -6.50 -20.67 -4.99
C LYS A 150 -6.83 -19.46 -4.13
N GLY A 151 -6.71 -18.26 -4.70
CA GLY A 151 -7.01 -17.00 -4.03
C GLY A 151 -5.78 -16.38 -3.36
N ALA A 152 -6.00 -15.64 -2.28
CA ALA A 152 -4.96 -14.94 -1.54
C ALA A 152 -5.40 -14.72 -0.10
N TYR A 153 -4.47 -14.85 0.86
CA TYR A 153 -4.70 -14.38 2.23
C TYR A 153 -4.38 -12.89 2.29
N PHE A 154 -5.23 -12.11 2.94
CA PHE A 154 -4.96 -10.70 3.13
C PHE A 154 -5.49 -10.19 4.47
N ASN A 155 -4.88 -9.12 4.97
CA ASN A 155 -5.24 -8.45 6.20
C ASN A 155 -5.30 -6.93 6.01
N GLY A 156 -5.48 -6.18 7.09
CA GLY A 156 -5.55 -4.71 7.05
C GLY A 156 -6.91 -4.17 6.63
N LEU A 157 -7.97 -4.97 6.78
CA LEU A 157 -9.33 -4.46 6.81
C LEU A 157 -9.67 -3.95 8.20
N PHE A 158 -10.52 -2.93 8.25
CA PHE A 158 -11.03 -2.34 9.49
C PHE A 158 -12.55 -2.51 9.52
N MET A 159 -13.10 -2.79 10.70
CA MET A 159 -14.53 -2.77 10.95
C MET A 159 -14.89 -1.55 11.80
N ASP A 160 -16.03 -0.95 11.49
CA ASP A 160 -16.59 0.17 12.24
C ASP A 160 -17.96 -0.24 12.79
N GLY A 161 -18.24 0.11 14.04
CA GLY A 161 -19.47 -0.26 14.75
C GLY A 161 -19.58 -1.72 15.21
N ALA A 162 -18.56 -2.56 14.95
CA ALA A 162 -18.50 -3.96 15.38
C ALA A 162 -17.06 -4.39 15.70
N ARG A 163 -16.92 -5.54 16.38
CA ARG A 163 -15.65 -6.24 16.59
C ARG A 163 -15.81 -7.69 16.18
N TRP A 164 -14.73 -8.29 15.70
CA TRP A 164 -14.70 -9.73 15.39
C TRP A 164 -14.55 -10.55 16.67
N ASP A 165 -15.31 -11.64 16.77
CA ASP A 165 -15.19 -12.68 17.78
C ASP A 165 -14.65 -13.96 17.13
N ASP A 166 -13.38 -14.28 17.43
CA ASP A 166 -12.68 -15.48 16.91
C ASP A 166 -13.25 -16.81 17.43
N ASP A 167 -13.94 -16.81 18.57
CA ASP A 167 -14.52 -18.02 19.16
C ASP A 167 -15.83 -18.39 18.46
N ASN A 168 -16.63 -17.38 18.12
CA ASN A 168 -17.92 -17.54 17.47
C ASN A 168 -17.89 -17.31 15.95
N MET A 169 -16.75 -16.85 15.41
CA MET A 169 -16.54 -16.49 14.00
C MET A 169 -17.58 -15.47 13.49
N CYS A 170 -17.87 -14.43 14.30
CA CYS A 170 -18.88 -13.40 14.01
C CYS A 170 -18.51 -12.01 14.52
#